data_AF-A0AAQ4F8R3-F1
#
_entry.id   AF-A0AAQ4F8R3-F1
#
_cell.length_a   1.000
_cell.length_b   1.000
_cell.length_c   1.000
_cell.angle_alpha   90.00
_cell.angle_beta   90.00
_cell.angle_gamma   90.00
#
_symmetry.space_group_name_H-M   'P 1'
#
loop_
_entity.id
_entity.type
_entity.pdbx_description
1 polymer ?
#
loop_
_entity_poly.entity_id
_entity_poly.type
_entity_poly.pdbx_seq_one_letter_code
_entity_poly.pdbx_strand_id
1 'polypeptide(L)' 'MATPKPEILRKYLELEQPDDVVFCTYVFIDGTLENVRAKTRTFDFEPKVPE' A
#
# COMPACT_ATOMS: atom_id res chain seq x y z
N MET A 1 19.22 -14.08 7.62
CA MET A 1 18.12 -13.10 7.58
C MET A 1 17.74 -12.76 9.00
N ALA A 2 17.49 -11.49 9.33
CA ALA A 2 17.02 -11.13 10.66
C ALA A 2 15.61 -11.72 10.89
N THR A 3 15.34 -12.21 12.10
CA THR A 3 14.00 -12.68 12.47
C THR A 3 13.06 -11.47 12.53
N PRO A 4 11.92 -11.49 11.81
CA PRO A 4 10.95 -10.41 11.90
C PRO A 4 10.36 -10.35 13.31
N LYS A 5 10.13 -9.12 13.78
CA LYS A 5 9.51 -8.80 15.07
C LYS A 5 8.13 -8.19 14.81
N PRO A 6 7.06 -8.99 14.76
CA PRO A 6 5.71 -8.53 14.38
C PRO A 6 5.21 -7.37 15.23
N GLU A 7 5.55 -7.36 16.51
CA GLU A 7 5.22 -6.32 17.48
C GLU A 7 5.81 -4.95 17.12
N ILE A 8 7.03 -4.93 16.56
CA ILE A 8 7.68 -3.70 16.10
C ILE A 8 7.02 -3.22 14.81
N LEU A 9 6.77 -4.13 13.86
CA LEU A 9 6.09 -3.78 12.61
C LEU A 9 4.71 -3.18 12.87
N ARG A 10 3.93 -3.80 13.77
CA ARG A 10 2.60 -3.34 14.15
C ARG A 10 2.62 -1.90 14.66
N LYS A 11 3.60 -1.54 15.50
CA LYS A 11 3.76 -0.17 16.00
C LYS A 11 3.90 0.87 14.88
N TYR A 12 4.57 0.53 13.77
CA TYR A 12 4.70 1.44 12.63
C TYR A 12 3.43 1.51 11.77
N LEU A 13 2.69 0.40 11.66
CA LEU A 13 1.44 0.34 10.90
C LEU A 13 0.28 1.05 11.61
N GLU A 14 0.34 1.18 12.94
CA GLU A 14 -0.65 1.89 13.75
C GLU A 14 -0.37 3.40 13.87
N LEU A 15 0.70 3.92 13.24
CA LEU A 15 0.92 5.37 13.18
C LEU A 15 -0.17 6.03 12.35
N GLU A 16 -0.72 7.13 12.86
CA GLU A 16 -1.65 7.96 12.09
C GLU A 16 -0.95 8.50 10.85
N GLN A 17 -1.59 8.32 9.70
CA GLN A 17 -1.13 8.89 8.43
C GLN A 17 -1.41 10.40 8.43
N PRO A 18 -0.58 11.24 7.77
CA PRO A 18 -0.90 12.65 7.59
C PRO A 18 -2.23 12.84 6.83
N ASP A 19 -3.01 13.86 7.21
CA ASP A 19 -4.37 14.09 6.68
C ASP A 19 -4.42 14.40 5.17
N ASP A 20 -3.31 14.86 4.61
CA ASP A 20 -3.18 15.34 3.23
C ASP A 20 -2.57 14.31 2.28
N VAL A 21 -2.30 13.08 2.74
CA VAL A 21 -1.74 12.02 1.89
C VAL A 21 -2.47 10.72 2.02
N VAL A 22 -2.61 10.01 0.90
CA VAL A 22 -3.18 8.66 0.86
C VAL A 22 -2.28 7.71 0.09
N PHE A 23 -2.31 6.43 0.45
CA PHE A 23 -1.61 5.37 -0.27
C PHE A 23 -2.58 4.62 -1.18
N CYS A 24 -2.38 4.72 -2.49
CA CYS A 24 -3.17 4.00 -3.48
C CYS A 24 -2.39 2.79 -4.01
N THR A 25 -2.91 1.59 -3.74
CA THR A 25 -2.31 0.34 -4.22
C THR A 25 -2.92 -0.05 -5.56
N TYR A 26 -2.12 0.05 -6.62
CA TYR A 26 -2.47 -0.42 -7.95
C TYR A 26 -2.32 -1.93 -8.01
N VAL A 27 -3.36 -2.61 -8.48
CA VAL A 27 -3.41 -4.06 -8.64
C VAL A 27 -3.57 -4.39 -10.12
N PHE A 28 -2.75 -5.31 -10.63
CA PHE A 28 -2.80 -5.74 -12.03
C PHE A 28 -2.40 -7.20 -12.17
N ILE A 29 -2.86 -7.84 -13.23
CA ILE A 29 -2.47 -9.21 -13.59
C ILE A 29 -1.13 -9.13 -14.33
N ASP A 30 -0.17 -9.99 -14.00
CA ASP A 30 1.11 -10.00 -14.72
C ASP A 30 1.04 -10.71 -16.08
N GLY A 31 2.18 -10.77 -16.77
CA GLY A 31 2.27 -11.34 -18.11
C GLY A 31 1.96 -12.83 -18.20
N THR A 32 1.83 -13.56 -17.07
CA THR A 32 1.41 -14.96 -17.08
C THR A 32 -0.10 -15.13 -17.08
N LEU A 33 -0.87 -14.05 -16.89
CA LEU A 33 -2.33 -14.06 -16.76
C LEU A 33 -2.90 -14.85 -15.57
N GLU A 34 -2.04 -15.30 -14.66
CA GLU A 34 -2.43 -16.11 -13.50
C GLU A 34 -2.19 -15.37 -12.19
N ASN A 35 -1.12 -14.58 -12.13
CA ASN A 35 -0.67 -13.98 -10.88
C ASN A 35 -1.04 -12.51 -10.79
N VAL A 36 -1.42 -12.10 -9.58
CA VAL A 36 -1.68 -10.70 -9.25
C VAL A 36 -0.39 -10.04 -8.77
N ARG A 37 -0.12 -8.84 -9.29
CA ARG A 37 0.95 -7.95 -8.83
C ARG A 37 0.34 -6.67 -8.31
N ALA A 38 1.08 -6.02 -7.42
CA ALA A 38 0.67 -4.73 -6.90
C ALA A 38 1.86 -3.81 -6.68
N LYS A 39 1.59 -2.50 -6.76
CA LYS A 39 2.51 -1.43 -6.36
C LYS A 39 1.73 -0.27 -5.77
N THR A 40 2.31 0.41 -4.80
CA THR A 40 1.65 1.53 -4.10
C THR A 40 2.27 2.87 -4.50
N ARG A 41 1.43 3.89 -4.68
CA ARG A 41 1.83 5.28 -4.92
C ARG A 41 1.15 6.19 -3.90
N THR A 42 1.85 7.24 -3.47
CA THR A 42 1.31 8.29 -2.61
C THR A 42 0.59 9.35 -3.44
N PHE A 43 -0.58 9.76 -2.98
CA PHE A 43 -1.41 10.82 -3.56
C PHE A 43 -1.64 11.89 -2.50
N ASP A 44 -1.86 13.13 -2.93
CA ASP A 44 -2.19 14.30 -2.12
C ASP A 44 -3.70 14.54 -2.00
N PHE A 45 -4.52 13.60 -2.47
CA PHE A 45 -5.98 13.62 -2.37
C PHE A 45 -6.55 12.20 -2.36
N GLU A 46 -7.73 12.04 -1.75
CA GLU A 46 -8.50 10.80 -1.84
C GLU A 46 -9.29 10.76 -3.17
N PRO A 47 -8.95 9.88 -4.13
CA PRO A 47 -9.69 9.77 -5.38
C PRO A 47 -11.08 9.17 -5.13
N LYS A 48 -12.14 9.89 -5.53
CA LYS A 48 -13.55 9.46 -5.35
C LYS A 48 -14.17 8.85 -6.60
N VAL A 49 -13.57 9.14 -7.75
CA VAL A 49 -14.03 8.67 -9.06
C VAL A 49 -12.82 8.11 -9.84
N PRO A 50 -13.05 7.16 -10.75
CA PRO A 50 -11.98 6.50 -11.51
C PRO A 50 -11.48 7.32 -12.70
N GLU A 51 -12.17 8.41 -13.07
CA GLU A 51 -11.93 9.26 -14.25
C GLU A 51 -10.81 10.28 -14.05
#